data_AF-A0A143QEG7-F1
#
_entry.id   AF-A0A143QEG7-F1
#
_cell.length_a   1.000
_cell.length_b   1.000
_cell.length_c   1.000
_cell.angle_alpha   90.00
_cell.angle_beta   90.00
_cell.angle_gamma   90.00
#
_symmetry.space_group_name_H-M   'P 1'
#
loop_
_entity.id
_entity.type
_entity.pdbx_description
1 polymer ?
#
loop_
_entity_poly.entity_id
_entity_poly.type
_entity_poly.pdbx_seq_one_letter_code
_entity_poly.pdbx_strand_id
1 'polypeptide(L)'
;MVGVRPESWDLVGENDSESVELVTDLVEELGAESFAYSTPAADAGWTARGGRVVVRVDRRTVVDPRQRLRVRPAPDEVFFFDAESGDRIR
;
A
#
# COMPACT_ATOMS: atom_id res chain seq x y z
N MET A 1 15.55 -0.84 0.39
CA MET A 1 14.19 -0.24 0.33
C MET A 1 13.33 -1.09 -0.60
N VAL A 2 12.04 -1.23 -0.30
CA VAL A 2 11.08 -1.97 -1.13
C VAL A 2 10.18 -0.97 -1.84
N GLY A 3 9.95 -1.18 -3.15
CA GLY A 3 9.01 -0.39 -3.94
C GLY A 3 7.91 -1.28 -4.51
N VAL A 4 6.67 -0.79 -4.40
CA VAL A 4 5.47 -1.45 -4.88
C VAL A 4 4.63 -0.39 -5.58
N ARG A 5 4.12 -0.68 -6.78
CA ARG A 5 3.25 0.26 -7.49
C ARG A 5 1.87 0.30 -6.83
N PRO A 6 1.10 1.40 -6.92
CA PRO A 6 -0.24 1.45 -6.34
C PRO A 6 -1.16 0.33 -6.80
N GLU A 7 -1.05 -0.10 -8.06
CA GLU A 7 -1.83 -1.15 -8.68
C GLU A 7 -1.40 -2.59 -8.30
N SER A 8 -0.21 -2.75 -7.73
CA SER A 8 0.42 -4.02 -7.40
C SER A 8 0.11 -4.50 -5.97
N TRP A 9 -0.93 -3.92 -5.36
CA TRP A 9 -1.40 -4.29 -4.03
C TRP A 9 -2.70 -5.10 -4.14
N ASP A 10 -2.71 -6.28 -3.57
CA ASP A 10 -3.93 -7.05 -3.34
C ASP A 10 -4.56 -6.65 -2.02
N LEU A 11 -5.85 -6.33 -2.04
CA LEU A 11 -6.66 -6.18 -0.83
C LEU A 11 -6.96 -7.56 -0.26
N VAL A 12 -6.57 -7.79 0.99
CA VAL A 12 -6.71 -9.09 1.65
C VAL A 12 -7.49 -8.97 2.96
N GLY A 13 -8.02 -10.10 3.42
CA GLY A 13 -8.80 -10.16 4.65
C GLY A 13 -7.95 -10.00 5.92
N GLU A 14 -8.62 -9.76 7.04
CA GLU A 14 -7.98 -9.51 8.34
C GLU A 14 -7.05 -10.62 8.84
N ASN A 15 -7.29 -11.85 8.40
CA ASN A 15 -6.55 -13.03 8.84
C ASN A 15 -5.31 -13.34 7.99
N ASP A 16 -4.99 -12.52 6.98
CA ASP A 16 -3.80 -12.72 6.17
C ASP A 16 -2.54 -12.30 6.94
N SER A 17 -1.73 -13.28 7.33
CA SER A 17 -0.51 -13.09 8.11
C SER A 17 0.66 -12.49 7.31
N GLU A 18 0.58 -12.48 5.98
CA GLU A 18 1.60 -11.92 5.09
C GLU A 18 1.25 -10.49 4.65
N SER A 19 0.09 -9.98 5.08
CA SER A 19 -0.35 -8.62 4.78
C SER A 19 0.37 -7.56 5.60
N VAL A 20 0.47 -6.36 5.03
CA VAL A 20 0.82 -5.14 5.77
C VAL A 20 -0.44 -4.38 6.10
N GLU A 21 -0.49 -3.86 7.32
CA GLU A 21 -1.59 -3.03 7.78
C GLU A 21 -1.29 -1.54 7.57
N LEU A 22 -2.24 -0.86 6.94
CA LEU A 22 -2.20 0.57 6.66
C LEU A 22 -3.44 1.24 7.27
N VAL A 23 -3.34 2.52 7.58
CA VAL A 23 -4.47 3.36 7.97
C VAL A 23 -4.77 4.33 6.83
N THR A 24 -5.98 4.26 6.27
CA THR A 24 -6.38 5.15 5.16
C THR A 24 -6.64 6.55 5.67
N ASP A 25 -5.95 7.54 5.11
CA ASP A 25 -6.14 8.95 5.45
C ASP A 25 -7.18 9.60 4.53
N LEU A 26 -7.14 9.24 3.25
CA LEU A 26 -7.98 9.80 2.19
C LEU A 26 -8.25 8.75 1.12
N VAL A 27 -9.45 8.78 0.55
CA VAL A 27 -9.79 8.06 -0.69
C VAL A 27 -10.13 9.08 -1.76
N GLU A 28 -9.50 8.93 -2.93
CA GLU A 28 -9.77 9.71 -4.13
C GLU A 28 -10.50 8.83 -5.15
N GLU A 29 -11.69 9.23 -5.58
CA GLU A 29 -12.51 8.50 -6.54
C GLU A 29 -12.41 9.15 -7.92
N LEU A 30 -11.89 8.42 -8.90
CA LEU A 30 -11.66 8.90 -10.28
C LEU A 30 -12.56 8.18 -11.29
N GLY A 31 -13.72 7.68 -10.84
CA GLY A 31 -14.76 7.04 -11.65
C GLY A 31 -14.50 5.57 -11.94
N ALA A 32 -13.48 5.27 -12.75
CA ALA A 32 -13.16 3.87 -13.08
C ALA A 32 -12.38 3.16 -11.95
N GLU A 33 -11.65 3.94 -11.16
CA GLU A 33 -10.74 3.49 -10.12
C GLU A 33 -10.77 4.48 -8.95
N SER A 34 -10.34 4.00 -7.78
CA SER A 34 -10.12 4.84 -6.60
C SER A 34 -8.71 4.62 -6.07
N PHE A 35 -8.16 5.62 -5.38
CA PHE A 35 -6.86 5.53 -4.72
C PHE A 35 -7.02 5.80 -3.23
N ALA A 36 -6.59 4.85 -2.41
CA ALA A 36 -6.44 5.03 -0.97
C ALA A 36 -5.03 5.54 -0.69
N TYR A 37 -4.95 6.73 -0.09
CA TYR A 37 -3.73 7.30 0.45
C TYR A 37 -3.68 6.94 1.93
N SER A 38 -2.68 6.16 2.31
CA SER A 38 -2.61 5.55 3.63
C SER A 38 -1.24 5.73 4.27
N THR A 39 -1.21 5.66 5.59
CA THR A 39 0.02 5.62 6.39
C THR A 39 0.25 4.22 6.95
N PRO A 40 1.52 3.83 7.24
CA PRO A 40 1.77 2.59 7.98
C PRO A 40 1.08 2.61 9.34
N ALA A 41 0.58 1.47 9.81
CA ALA A 41 0.11 1.36 11.19
C ALA A 41 1.21 1.74 12.19
N ALA A 42 0.83 2.26 13.36
CA ALA A 42 1.77 2.85 14.33
C ALA A 42 2.86 1.86 14.82
N ASP A 43 2.56 0.56 14.82
CA ASP A 43 3.41 -0.54 15.26
C ASP A 43 3.99 -1.36 14.09
N ALA A 44 3.91 -0.85 12.86
CA ALA A 44 4.28 -1.60 11.66
C ALA A 44 5.78 -1.97 11.58
N GLY A 45 6.66 -1.27 12.31
CA GLY A 45 8.11 -1.54 12.30
C GLY A 45 8.84 -1.11 11.03
N TRP A 46 8.15 -0.41 10.12
CA TRP A 46 8.71 0.16 8.89
C TRP A 46 8.10 1.53 8.60
N THR A 47 8.72 2.28 7.68
CA THR A 47 8.25 3.60 7.27
C THR A 47 8.13 3.68 5.74
N ALA A 48 7.18 4.48 5.28
CA ALA A 48 7.05 4.81 3.87
C ALA A 48 7.92 6.03 3.54
N ARG A 49 8.70 5.96 2.46
CA ARG A 49 9.38 7.14 1.91
C ARG A 49 8.32 8.14 1.45
N GLY A 50 8.38 9.38 1.95
CA GLY A 50 7.33 10.39 1.70
C GLY A 50 6.10 10.26 2.61
N GLY A 51 6.16 9.37 3.61
CA GLY A 51 5.17 9.27 4.69
C GLY A 51 3.84 8.63 4.30
N ARG A 52 3.68 8.14 3.07
CA ARG A 52 2.43 7.53 2.60
C ARG A 52 2.68 6.34 1.69
N VAL A 53 1.74 5.39 1.72
CA VAL A 53 1.56 4.33 0.73
C VAL A 53 0.29 4.63 -0.04
N VAL A 54 0.33 4.48 -1.35
CA VAL A 54 -0.84 4.64 -2.21
C VAL A 54 -1.25 3.27 -2.69
N VAL A 55 -2.53 2.95 -2.56
CA VAL A 55 -3.13 1.69 -2.99
C VAL A 55 -4.22 2.02 -3.99
N ARG A 56 -4.16 1.42 -5.18
CA ARG A 56 -5.27 1.47 -6.14
C ARG A 56 -6.33 0.47 -5.70
N VAL A 57 -7.58 0.90 -5.71
CA VAL A 57 -8.74 0.16 -5.23
C VAL A 57 -9.73 0.00 -6.38
N ASP A 58 -10.27 -1.20 -6.57
CA ASP A 58 -11.35 -1.42 -7.54
C ASP A 58 -12.57 -0.58 -7.15
N ARG A 59 -13.21 0.06 -8.13
CA ARG A 59 -14.38 0.93 -7.92
C ARG A 59 -15.55 0.29 -7.16
N ARG A 60 -15.62 -1.04 -7.08
CA ARG A 60 -16.68 -1.75 -6.34
C ARG A 60 -16.33 -1.95 -4.87
N THR A 61 -15.06 -1.77 -4.51
CA THR A 61 -14.61 -1.91 -3.13
C THR A 61 -14.71 -0.55 -2.44
N VAL A 62 -15.56 -0.49 -1.43
CA VAL A 62 -15.70 0.70 -0.59
C VAL A 62 -14.59 0.70 0.45
N VAL A 63 -13.83 1.79 0.50
CA VAL A 63 -12.82 2.05 1.52
C VAL A 63 -13.13 3.40 2.13
N ASP A 64 -13.19 3.47 3.46
CA ASP A 64 -13.45 4.71 4.18
C ASP A 64 -12.17 5.35 4.73
N PRO A 65 -12.10 6.68 4.83
CA PRO A 65 -11.09 7.35 5.63
C PRO A 65 -11.11 6.86 7.10
N ARG A 66 -9.93 6.72 7.69
CA ARG A 66 -9.63 6.14 9.01
C ARG A 66 -9.86 4.63 9.13
N GLN A 67 -10.21 3.95 8.04
CA GLN A 67 -10.29 2.49 8.03
C GLN A 67 -8.89 1.86 7.99
N ARG A 68 -8.75 0.70 8.62
CA ARG A 68 -7.58 -0.16 8.46
C ARG A 68 -7.69 -0.95 7.15
N LEU A 69 -6.66 -0.83 6.33
CA LEU A 69 -6.47 -1.60 5.11
C LEU A 69 -5.43 -2.67 5.37
N ARG A 70 -5.69 -3.90 4.91
CA ARG A 70 -4.67 -4.94 4.80
C ARG A 70 -4.40 -5.22 3.35
N VAL A 71 -3.14 -5.09 2.98
CA VAL A 71 -2.70 -5.26 1.60
C VAL A 71 -1.49 -6.17 1.55
N ARG A 72 -1.37 -6.91 0.45
CA ARG A 72 -0.19 -7.72 0.16
C ARG A 72 0.33 -7.33 -1.21
N PRO A 73 1.65 -7.14 -1.39
CA PRO A 73 2.16 -6.84 -2.71
C PRO A 73 2.10 -8.10 -3.59
N ALA A 74 1.76 -7.94 -4.86
CA ALA A 74 1.92 -8.99 -5.86
C ALA A 74 3.41 -9.40 -5.90
N PRO A 75 3.76 -10.68 -5.63
CA PRO A 75 5.16 -11.08 -5.40
C PRO A 75 6.12 -10.80 -6.57
N ASP A 76 5.61 -10.78 -7.79
CA ASP A 76 6.34 -10.51 -9.03
C ASP A 76 6.42 -9.02 -9.39
N GLU A 77 5.70 -8.16 -8.66
CA GLU A 77 5.68 -6.71 -8.86
C GLU A 77 6.35 -5.94 -7.70
N VAL A 78 7.23 -6.63 -6.95
CA VAL A 78 8.06 -6.05 -5.90
C VAL A 78 9.44 -5.69 -6.44
N PHE A 79 9.81 -4.42 -6.27
CA PHE A 79 11.10 -3.88 -6.66
C PHE A 79 11.98 -3.59 -5.44
N PHE A 80 13.29 -3.75 -5.61
CA PHE A 80 14.25 -3.52 -4.55
C PHE A 80 15.22 -2.43 -4.95
N PHE A 81 15.48 -1.54 -4.01
CA PHE A 81 16.40 -0.42 -4.17
C PHE A 81 17.41 -0.42 -3.03
N ASP A 82 18.64 -0.01 -3.34
CA ASP A 82 19.61 0.29 -2.31
C ASP A 82 19.12 1.46 -1.43
N ALA A 83 19.36 1.38 -0.13
CA ALA A 83 18.81 2.34 0.82
C ALA A 83 19.57 3.67 0.85
N GLU A 84 20.84 3.68 0.44
CA GLU A 84 21.71 4.86 0.49
C GLU A 84 21.75 5.60 -0.85
N SER A 85 22.07 4.88 -1.93
CA SER A 85 22.16 5.42 -3.29
C SER A 85 20.80 5.59 -3.96
N GLY A 86 19.83 4.74 -3.62
CA GLY A 86 18.53 4.68 -4.30
C GLY A 86 18.54 3.93 -5.63
N ASP A 87 19.67 3.31 -6.00
CA ASP A 87 19.78 2.53 -7.22
C ASP A 87 18.89 1.28 -7.17
N ARG A 88 18.29 0.93 -8.31
CA ARG A 88 17.50 -0.30 -8.43
C ARG A 88 18.43 -1.50 -8.46
N ILE A 89 18.17 -2.47 -7.58
CA ILE A 89 18.95 -3.71 -7.46
C ILE A 89 18.18 -4.95 -7.90
N ARG A 90 16.84 -4.88 -7.95
CA ARG A 90 15.96 -5.93 -8.51
C ARG A 90 14.63 -5.34 -8.96
#